data_AF-A0A8S3IAV1-F1
#
_entry.id   AF-A0A8S3IAV1-F1
#
_cell.length_a   1.000
_cell.length_b   1.000
_cell.length_c   1.000
_cell.angle_alpha   90.00
_cell.angle_beta   90.00
_cell.angle_gamma   90.00
#
_symmetry.space_group_name_H-M   'P 1'
#
loop_
_entity.id
_entity.type
_entity.pdbx_description
1 polymer ?
#
loop_
_entity_poly.entity_id
_entity_poly.type
_entity_poly.pdbx_seq_one_letter_code
_entity_poly.pdbx_strand_id
1 'polypeptide(L)'
;MIQKNSNNFHRGPCPSKDTWLLQIDRGHWERLSECPPTKTGAAMVTIPSYSACGGMGLGAADMSANMNLGAEQAVAILWGGREFNPSSIRTYPSPRDEVAVFSLSQKQWSLKRAAPSPTDGSYPMQREGAAFVAGCFQGAPGMFVFGGRATVDRRLLSDLWFLQASPQGALSAPSTRGCIYPFS
;
A
#
# COMPACT_ATOMS: atom_id res chain seq x y z
N MET A 1 -15.55 -48.29 -22.47
CA MET A 1 -15.40 -47.82 -21.08
C MET A 1 -14.34 -46.72 -21.10
N ILE A 2 -14.75 -45.45 -21.18
CA ILE A 2 -13.84 -44.29 -21.20
C ILE A 2 -14.13 -43.50 -19.93
N GLN A 3 -13.22 -43.55 -18.96
CA GLN A 3 -13.24 -42.66 -17.80
C GLN A 3 -12.81 -41.27 -18.26
N LYS A 4 -13.79 -40.35 -18.38
CA LYS A 4 -13.53 -38.90 -18.40
C LYS A 4 -13.23 -38.47 -16.97
N ASN A 5 -11.96 -38.27 -16.64
CA ASN A 5 -11.57 -37.51 -15.46
C ASN A 5 -11.82 -36.02 -15.72
N SER A 6 -12.97 -35.54 -15.27
CA SER A 6 -13.30 -34.13 -15.21
C SER A 6 -12.60 -33.47 -14.01
N ASN A 7 -11.36 -33.04 -14.20
CA ASN A 7 -10.69 -32.12 -13.26
C ASN A 7 -10.30 -30.82 -13.97
N ASN A 8 -11.26 -30.19 -14.66
CA ASN A 8 -11.14 -28.80 -15.08
C ASN A 8 -11.53 -27.89 -13.91
N PHE A 9 -10.65 -27.75 -12.92
CA PHE A 9 -10.68 -26.59 -12.05
C PHE A 9 -10.26 -25.37 -12.88
N HIS A 10 -11.23 -24.69 -13.49
CA HIS A 10 -11.03 -23.36 -14.04
C HIS A 10 -10.70 -22.42 -12.89
N ARG A 11 -9.40 -22.28 -12.58
CA ARG A 11 -8.90 -21.18 -11.77
C ARG A 11 -9.27 -19.91 -12.53
N GLY A 12 -9.97 -18.99 -11.87
CA GLY A 12 -10.33 -17.69 -12.44
C GLY A 12 -9.10 -16.94 -12.99
N PRO A 13 -9.31 -15.85 -13.75
CA PRO A 13 -8.21 -15.11 -14.35
C PRO A 13 -7.13 -14.79 -13.33
N CYS A 14 -5.85 -14.95 -13.72
CA CYS A 14 -4.72 -14.55 -12.90
C CYS A 14 -4.94 -13.10 -12.44
N PRO A 15 -4.60 -12.74 -11.18
CA PRO A 15 -4.68 -11.35 -10.75
C PRO A 15 -3.93 -10.49 -11.75
N SER A 16 -4.63 -9.52 -12.34
CA SER A 16 -4.06 -8.65 -13.35
C SER A 16 -3.20 -7.56 -12.69
N LYS A 17 -2.27 -6.98 -13.46
CA LYS A 17 -1.52 -5.77 -13.06
C LYS A 17 -2.38 -4.50 -13.17
N ASP A 18 -3.68 -4.64 -13.42
CA ASP A 18 -4.50 -3.52 -13.81
C ASP A 18 -4.82 -2.64 -12.60
N THR A 19 -4.55 -1.35 -12.75
CA THR A 19 -5.03 -0.32 -11.85
C THR A 19 -6.04 0.53 -12.60
N TRP A 20 -7.19 0.77 -11.97
CA TRP A 20 -8.26 1.58 -12.52
C TRP A 20 -8.70 2.65 -11.52
N LEU A 21 -8.99 3.84 -12.01
CA LEU A 21 -9.58 4.93 -11.25
C LEU A 21 -11.00 5.18 -11.76
N LEU A 22 -11.98 5.00 -10.88
CA LEU A 22 -13.37 5.38 -11.16
C LEU A 22 -13.58 6.86 -10.82
N GLN A 23 -13.87 7.66 -11.84
CA GLN A 23 -14.30 9.05 -11.68
C GLN A 23 -15.83 9.07 -11.63
N ILE A 24 -16.39 9.03 -10.41
CA ILE A 24 -17.84 8.93 -10.18
C ILE A 24 -18.58 10.08 -10.88
N ASP A 25 -18.10 11.31 -10.74
CA ASP A 25 -18.73 12.51 -11.33
C ASP A 25 -18.84 12.44 -12.86
N ARG A 26 -17.99 11.64 -13.51
CA ARG A 26 -17.94 11.48 -14.97
C ARG A 26 -18.43 10.12 -15.44
N GLY A 27 -18.79 9.22 -14.52
CA GLY A 27 -19.15 7.83 -14.84
C GLY A 27 -18.08 7.08 -15.65
N HIS A 28 -16.80 7.44 -15.48
CA HIS A 28 -15.71 7.00 -16.36
C HIS A 28 -14.64 6.24 -15.58
N TRP A 29 -14.17 5.12 -16.17
CA TRP A 29 -13.03 4.36 -15.70
C TRP A 29 -11.77 4.77 -16.46
N GLU A 30 -10.80 5.32 -15.74
CA GLU A 30 -9.47 5.65 -16.26
C GLU A 30 -8.50 4.51 -15.93
N ARG A 31 -7.86 3.92 -16.94
CA ARG A 31 -6.76 2.98 -16.70
C ARG A 31 -5.52 3.77 -16.29
N LEU A 32 -4.89 3.37 -15.18
CA LEU A 32 -3.68 3.98 -14.65
C LEU A 32 -2.43 3.17 -15.02
N SER A 33 -1.25 3.72 -14.76
CA SER A 33 0.01 3.03 -15.01
C SER A 33 0.16 1.74 -14.19
N GLU A 34 0.87 0.76 -14.76
CA GLU A 34 1.08 -0.56 -14.16
C GLU A 34 2.25 -0.54 -13.16
N CYS A 35 1.97 -0.06 -11.96
CA CYS A 35 2.81 -0.16 -10.75
C CYS A 35 1.82 -0.19 -9.57
N PRO A 36 1.98 -0.96 -8.48
CA PRO A 36 3.10 -1.84 -8.05
C PRO A 36 2.98 -3.30 -8.53
N PRO A 37 3.84 -4.26 -8.09
CA PRO A 37 3.72 -5.68 -8.43
C PRO A 37 2.33 -6.26 -8.22
N THR A 38 1.96 -7.20 -9.09
CA THR A 38 0.76 -8.02 -8.94
C THR A 38 0.75 -8.70 -7.58
N LYS A 39 -0.33 -8.49 -6.82
CA LYS A 39 -0.51 -9.10 -5.50
C LYS A 39 -1.98 -9.33 -5.19
N THR A 40 -2.24 -10.30 -4.31
CA THR A 40 -3.59 -10.60 -3.80
C THR A 40 -3.63 -10.51 -2.29
N GLY A 41 -4.78 -10.13 -1.72
CA GLY A 41 -4.94 -10.00 -0.27
C GLY A 41 -4.09 -8.88 0.35
N ALA A 42 -3.64 -7.95 -0.49
CA ALA A 42 -3.13 -6.65 -0.06
C ALA A 42 -4.32 -5.76 0.34
N ALA A 43 -4.03 -4.70 1.08
CA ALA A 43 -5.01 -3.70 1.40
C ALA A 43 -4.54 -2.34 0.91
N MET A 44 -5.51 -1.51 0.57
CA MET A 44 -5.31 -0.13 0.16
C MET A 44 -6.08 0.79 1.11
N VAL A 45 -5.45 1.88 1.54
CA VAL A 45 -6.08 2.90 2.38
C VAL A 45 -5.69 4.30 1.90
N THR A 46 -6.62 5.24 1.99
CA THR A 46 -6.35 6.65 1.71
C THR A 46 -5.93 7.35 2.99
N ILE A 47 -4.74 7.95 2.99
CA ILE A 47 -4.19 8.66 4.14
C ILE A 47 -4.68 10.11 4.12
N PRO A 48 -5.22 10.61 5.25
CA PRO A 48 -5.61 12.01 5.36
C PRO A 48 -4.40 12.94 5.24
N SER A 49 -4.65 14.19 4.86
CA SER A 49 -3.62 15.23 4.89
C SER A 49 -3.18 15.53 6.33
N TYR A 50 -2.02 16.16 6.46
CA TYR A 50 -1.48 16.56 7.77
C TYR A 50 -2.37 17.59 8.47
N SER A 51 -2.89 18.56 7.73
CA SER A 51 -3.92 19.52 8.15
C SER A 51 -5.15 18.86 8.76
N ALA A 52 -5.57 17.69 8.25
CA ALA A 52 -6.69 16.95 8.81
C ALA A 52 -6.36 16.27 10.16
N CYS A 53 -5.07 16.01 10.44
CA CYS A 53 -4.62 15.44 11.71
C CYS A 53 -4.12 16.48 12.73
N GLY A 54 -3.75 17.68 12.29
CA GLY A 54 -3.23 18.77 13.15
C GLY A 54 -4.26 19.45 14.06
N GLY A 55 -5.54 19.10 13.94
CA GLY A 55 -6.63 19.67 14.75
C GLY A 55 -6.68 19.23 16.23
N MET A 56 -5.77 18.35 16.69
CA MET A 56 -5.79 17.80 18.05
C MET A 56 -4.61 18.23 18.94
N GLY A 57 -4.21 19.50 18.91
CA GLY A 57 -3.55 20.11 20.07
C GLY A 57 -2.31 20.98 19.84
N LEU A 58 -1.77 21.13 18.62
CA LEU A 58 -0.70 22.09 18.34
C LEU A 58 -0.86 22.66 16.93
N GLY A 59 -1.39 23.88 16.84
CA GLY A 59 -1.28 24.83 15.72
C GLY A 59 -1.17 24.27 14.30
N ALA A 60 -2.22 23.67 13.76
CA ALA A 60 -2.30 23.28 12.34
C ALA A 60 -2.11 24.45 11.36
N ALA A 61 -2.39 25.69 11.79
CA ALA A 61 -2.23 26.89 10.98
C ALA A 61 -0.80 27.45 10.94
N ASP A 62 0.06 27.07 11.89
CA ASP A 62 1.43 27.62 11.99
C ASP A 62 2.46 26.75 11.24
N MET A 63 2.23 25.44 11.14
CA MET A 63 3.14 24.56 10.38
C MET A 63 2.88 24.55 8.87
N SER A 64 1.69 24.91 8.40
CA SER A 64 1.37 24.98 6.96
C SER A 64 1.96 26.22 6.27
N ALA A 65 2.26 27.28 7.03
CA ALA A 65 2.77 28.54 6.50
C ALA A 65 4.31 28.58 6.43
N ASN A 66 5.01 27.81 7.27
CA ASN A 66 6.47 27.84 7.37
C ASN A 66 7.19 26.68 6.68
N MET A 67 6.47 25.66 6.23
CA MET A 67 6.98 24.68 5.29
C MET A 67 6.35 24.98 3.94
N ASN A 68 7.15 25.34 2.93
CA ASN A 68 6.78 25.44 1.52
C ASN A 68 6.26 24.08 0.96
N LEU A 69 5.22 23.52 1.58
CA LEU A 69 4.54 22.30 1.20
C LEU A 69 3.43 22.74 0.26
N GLY A 70 3.76 22.81 -1.03
CA GLY A 70 2.74 22.92 -2.07
C GLY A 70 1.70 21.84 -1.86
N ALA A 71 0.47 22.25 -1.48
CA ALA A 71 -0.71 21.42 -1.27
C ALA A 71 -0.44 20.04 -0.64
N GLU A 72 -0.60 19.92 0.67
CA GLU A 72 -0.72 18.61 1.34
C GLU A 72 -1.78 17.74 0.65
N GLN A 73 -1.34 16.76 -0.13
CA GLN A 73 -2.24 15.95 -0.93
C GLN A 73 -2.47 14.60 -0.26
N ALA A 74 -3.75 14.20 -0.21
CA ALA A 74 -4.12 12.85 0.16
C ALA A 74 -3.44 11.85 -0.78
N VAL A 75 -2.93 10.76 -0.22
CA VAL A 75 -2.30 9.66 -0.96
C VAL A 75 -3.01 8.36 -0.63
N ALA A 76 -3.04 7.42 -1.56
CA ALA A 76 -3.43 6.05 -1.24
C ALA A 76 -2.18 5.19 -1.04
N ILE A 77 -2.17 4.38 0.01
CA ILE A 77 -1.09 3.41 0.25
C ILE A 77 -1.62 2.01 0.00
N LEU A 78 -0.90 1.22 -0.79
CA LEU A 78 -1.10 -0.21 -0.97
C LEU A 78 0.08 -0.96 -0.31
N TRP A 79 -0.23 -1.85 0.64
CA TRP A 79 0.78 -2.65 1.32
C TRP A 79 0.32 -4.08 1.62
N GLY A 80 1.31 -4.96 1.85
CA GLY A 80 1.10 -6.36 2.16
C GLY A 80 0.72 -7.19 0.93
N GLY A 81 -0.10 -8.20 1.16
CA GLY A 81 -0.54 -9.16 0.16
C GLY A 81 0.53 -10.16 -0.24
N ARG A 82 0.10 -11.12 -1.05
CA ARG A 82 0.96 -12.18 -1.60
C ARG A 82 1.35 -11.84 -3.03
N GLU A 83 2.64 -11.80 -3.29
CA GLU A 83 3.27 -11.49 -4.59
C GLU A 83 3.79 -12.74 -5.32
N PHE A 84 3.70 -13.90 -4.66
CA PHE A 84 4.10 -15.17 -5.23
C PHE A 84 3.06 -16.25 -4.92
N ASN A 85 2.53 -16.87 -5.98
CA ASN A 85 1.70 -18.06 -5.93
C ASN A 85 2.04 -18.88 -7.18
N PRO A 86 2.57 -20.12 -7.04
CA PRO A 86 2.96 -20.95 -8.18
C PRO A 86 1.89 -21.10 -9.26
N SER A 87 0.61 -21.00 -8.87
CA SER A 87 -0.54 -21.15 -9.76
C SER A 87 -1.06 -19.85 -10.37
N SER A 88 -0.74 -18.67 -9.85
CA SER A 88 -1.42 -17.43 -10.25
C SER A 88 -0.60 -16.13 -10.18
N ILE A 89 0.53 -16.09 -9.46
CA ILE A 89 1.36 -14.89 -9.34
C ILE A 89 2.84 -15.28 -9.39
N ARG A 90 3.56 -14.74 -10.37
CA ARG A 90 5.01 -14.95 -10.53
C ARG A 90 5.72 -13.62 -10.55
N THR A 91 5.79 -12.96 -9.40
CA THR A 91 6.57 -11.73 -9.22
C THR A 91 7.61 -11.90 -8.13
N TYR A 92 8.63 -11.04 -8.14
CA TYR A 92 9.61 -10.99 -7.06
C TYR A 92 8.99 -10.35 -5.82
N PRO A 93 9.05 -11.00 -4.64
CA PRO A 93 8.55 -10.42 -3.41
C PRO A 93 9.15 -9.04 -3.16
N SER A 94 8.33 -8.11 -2.69
CA SER A 94 8.78 -6.82 -2.23
C SER A 94 9.57 -6.92 -0.92
N PRO A 95 10.59 -6.06 -0.72
CA PRO A 95 11.18 -5.85 0.59
C PRO A 95 10.10 -5.56 1.64
N ARG A 96 10.35 -6.00 2.87
CA ARG A 96 9.39 -5.86 3.98
C ARG A 96 9.04 -4.40 4.28
N ASP A 97 9.99 -3.51 4.03
CA ASP A 97 9.90 -2.07 4.23
C ASP A 97 9.31 -1.34 3.02
N GLU A 98 8.96 -2.01 1.92
CA GLU A 98 8.45 -1.33 0.74
C GLU A 98 6.92 -1.18 0.76
N VAL A 99 6.46 -0.01 0.37
CA VAL A 99 5.06 0.41 0.29
C VAL A 99 4.82 1.07 -1.06
N ALA A 100 3.66 0.81 -1.67
CA ALA A 100 3.27 1.49 -2.89
C ALA A 100 2.38 2.68 -2.54
N VAL A 101 2.71 3.85 -3.09
CA VAL A 101 2.04 5.11 -2.82
C VAL A 101 1.48 5.66 -4.13
N PHE A 102 0.16 5.86 -4.16
CA PHE A 102 -0.54 6.51 -5.25
C PHE A 102 -0.77 7.99 -4.92
N SER A 103 -0.22 8.85 -5.75
CA SER A 103 -0.49 10.29 -5.72
C SER A 103 -1.79 10.59 -6.46
N LEU A 104 -2.81 11.07 -5.73
CA LEU A 104 -4.12 11.39 -6.32
C LEU A 104 -4.05 12.59 -7.27
N SER A 105 -3.16 13.54 -7.02
CA SER A 105 -2.98 14.74 -7.86
C SER A 105 -2.24 14.43 -9.16
N GLN A 106 -1.18 13.64 -9.08
CA GLN A 106 -0.34 13.28 -10.22
C GLN A 106 -0.92 12.07 -10.96
N LYS A 107 -1.89 11.37 -10.37
CA LYS A 107 -2.46 10.10 -10.86
C LYS A 107 -1.37 9.07 -11.15
N GLN A 108 -0.37 9.00 -10.27
CA GLN A 108 0.81 8.18 -10.48
C GLN A 108 1.16 7.35 -9.24
N TRP A 109 1.57 6.12 -9.49
CA TRP A 109 2.15 5.23 -8.50
C TRP A 109 3.64 5.48 -8.32
N SER A 110 4.10 5.29 -7.10
CA SER A 110 5.52 5.24 -6.75
C SER A 110 5.77 4.18 -5.70
N LEU A 111 6.97 3.59 -5.70
CA LEU A 111 7.42 2.71 -4.63
C LEU A 111 8.30 3.50 -3.65
N LYS A 112 7.95 3.43 -2.37
CA LYS A 112 8.67 4.06 -1.26
C LYS A 112 9.10 3.00 -0.27
N ARG A 113 10.09 3.33 0.56
CA ARG A 113 10.43 2.52 1.73
C ARG A 113 9.81 3.13 2.97
N ALA A 114 9.61 2.34 4.02
CA ALA A 114 9.26 2.82 5.34
C ALA A 114 10.55 2.97 6.15
N ALA A 115 10.55 3.88 7.11
CA ALA A 115 11.59 3.87 8.14
C ALA A 115 11.32 2.70 9.10
N PRO A 116 12.37 2.09 9.69
CA PRO A 116 12.17 1.09 10.73
C PRO A 116 11.55 1.72 11.97
N SER A 117 10.98 0.86 12.83
CA SER A 117 10.56 1.25 14.17
C SER A 117 11.73 1.92 14.92
N PRO A 118 11.51 3.10 15.53
CA PRO A 118 12.57 3.81 16.27
C PRO A 118 12.96 3.09 17.57
N THR A 119 12.11 2.18 18.06
CA THR A 119 12.32 1.49 19.34
C THR A 119 13.26 0.29 19.22
N ASP A 120 13.15 -0.47 18.14
CA ASP A 120 13.83 -1.77 17.98
C ASP A 120 14.40 -2.01 16.58
N GLY A 121 14.28 -1.04 15.67
CA GLY A 121 14.77 -1.14 14.30
C GLY A 121 13.98 -2.11 13.42
N SER A 122 12.83 -2.60 13.88
CA SER A 122 12.07 -3.64 13.19
C SER A 122 11.01 -3.09 12.23
N TYR A 123 10.43 -3.98 11.42
CA TYR A 123 9.33 -3.69 10.49
C TYR A 123 8.18 -4.66 10.71
N PRO A 124 6.93 -4.27 10.41
CA PRO A 124 5.85 -5.24 10.37
C PRO A 124 6.17 -6.36 9.39
N MET A 125 5.97 -7.61 9.81
CA MET A 125 6.10 -8.74 8.88
C MET A 125 5.14 -8.56 7.69
N GLN A 126 5.63 -8.86 6.49
CA GLN A 126 4.79 -8.88 5.30
C GLN A 126 3.66 -9.91 5.48
N ARG A 127 2.43 -9.49 5.20
CA ARG A 127 1.22 -10.22 5.57
C ARG A 127 0.10 -10.03 4.56
N GLU A 128 -0.79 -11.01 4.47
CA GLU A 128 -2.03 -10.95 3.69
C GLU A 128 -3.24 -10.97 4.63
N GLY A 129 -4.34 -10.33 4.19
CA GLY A 129 -5.61 -10.36 4.91
C GLY A 129 -5.59 -9.69 6.29
N ALA A 130 -4.64 -8.77 6.52
CA ALA A 130 -4.67 -7.91 7.70
C ALA A 130 -5.79 -6.86 7.58
N ALA A 131 -6.26 -6.35 8.71
CA ALA A 131 -7.18 -5.21 8.75
C ALA A 131 -6.39 -3.90 8.70
N PHE A 132 -6.87 -2.96 7.90
CA PHE A 132 -6.23 -1.65 7.70
C PHE A 132 -7.23 -0.54 7.92
N VAL A 133 -6.81 0.51 8.60
CA VAL A 133 -7.60 1.74 8.73
C VAL A 133 -6.67 2.93 8.71
N ALA A 134 -7.00 3.93 7.89
CA ALA A 134 -6.30 5.21 7.91
C ALA A 134 -6.79 6.04 9.10
N GLY A 135 -5.89 6.85 9.67
CA GLY A 135 -6.24 7.70 10.79
C GLY A 135 -5.10 8.58 11.25
N CYS A 136 -5.37 9.31 12.32
CA CYS A 136 -4.39 10.17 12.98
C CYS A 136 -3.95 9.52 14.29
N PHE A 137 -2.65 9.49 14.55
CA PHE A 137 -2.09 9.06 15.82
C PHE A 137 -1.02 10.06 16.25
N GLN A 138 -1.14 10.57 17.48
CA GLN A 138 -0.22 11.58 18.02
C GLN A 138 -0.02 12.80 17.09
N GLY A 139 -1.11 13.25 16.44
CA GLY A 139 -1.10 14.39 15.52
C GLY A 139 -0.54 14.12 14.13
N ALA A 140 -0.10 12.89 13.83
CA ALA A 140 0.40 12.51 12.52
C ALA A 140 -0.60 11.60 11.77
N PRO A 141 -0.82 11.83 10.46
CA PRO A 141 -1.57 10.91 9.62
C PRO A 141 -0.79 9.61 9.38
N GLY A 142 -1.53 8.52 9.21
CA GLY A 142 -0.94 7.21 8.91
C GLY A 142 -1.99 6.14 8.76
N MET A 143 -1.56 4.89 8.87
CA MET A 143 -2.45 3.74 8.88
C MET A 143 -2.16 2.82 10.07
N PHE A 144 -3.21 2.26 10.64
CA PHE A 144 -3.12 1.13 11.54
C PHE A 144 -3.19 -0.17 10.74
N VAL A 145 -2.39 -1.15 11.15
CA VAL A 145 -2.37 -2.50 10.60
C VAL A 145 -2.53 -3.47 11.75
N PHE A 146 -3.59 -4.28 11.71
CA PHE A 146 -3.85 -5.28 12.74
C PHE A 146 -3.95 -6.69 12.16
N GLY A 147 -3.26 -7.61 12.82
CA GLY A 147 -3.35 -9.04 12.59
C GLY A 147 -2.98 -9.47 11.17
N GLY A 148 -3.76 -10.39 10.61
CA GLY A 148 -3.51 -11.02 9.31
C GLY A 148 -2.63 -12.27 9.40
N ARG A 149 -2.19 -12.76 8.23
CA ARG A 149 -1.32 -13.95 8.14
C ARG A 149 0.00 -13.58 7.48
N ALA A 150 1.12 -13.90 8.13
CA ALA A 150 2.44 -13.70 7.56
C ALA A 150 2.62 -14.48 6.24
N THR A 151 3.23 -13.84 5.24
CA THR A 151 3.38 -14.45 3.90
C THR A 151 4.45 -15.54 3.88
N VAL A 152 5.45 -15.47 4.75
CA VAL A 152 6.61 -16.37 4.80
C VAL A 152 6.33 -17.66 5.57
N ASP A 153 5.99 -17.53 6.86
CA ASP A 153 5.83 -18.67 7.78
C ASP A 153 4.36 -19.06 8.01
N ARG A 154 3.42 -18.35 7.38
CA ARG A 154 1.97 -18.61 7.42
C ARG A 154 1.35 -18.49 8.81
N ARG A 155 2.06 -17.96 9.80
CA ARG A 155 1.51 -17.77 11.15
C ARG A 155 0.46 -16.66 11.17
N LEU A 156 -0.56 -16.84 12.01
CA LEU A 156 -1.48 -15.76 12.32
C LEU A 156 -0.77 -14.73 13.20
N LEU A 157 -1.04 -13.46 12.92
CA LEU A 157 -0.48 -12.33 13.61
C LEU A 157 -1.59 -11.67 14.44
N SER A 158 -1.22 -11.08 15.58
CA SER A 158 -2.11 -10.35 16.48
C SER A 158 -1.50 -9.04 16.98
N ASP A 159 -0.42 -8.61 16.32
CA ASP A 159 0.26 -7.35 16.55
C ASP A 159 -0.51 -6.19 15.91
N LEU A 160 -0.34 -5.00 16.48
CA LEU A 160 -0.84 -3.73 15.98
C LEU A 160 0.35 -2.85 15.60
N TRP A 161 0.35 -2.35 14.37
CA TRP A 161 1.35 -1.41 13.88
C TRP A 161 0.67 -0.11 13.47
N PHE A 162 1.37 1.01 13.68
CA PHE A 162 1.01 2.29 13.07
C PHE A 162 2.14 2.71 12.11
N LEU A 163 1.81 2.80 10.82
CA LEU A 163 2.73 3.34 9.82
C LEU A 163 2.40 4.83 9.67
N GLN A 164 3.26 5.66 10.24
CA GLN A 164 3.19 7.10 10.15
C GLN A 164 3.58 7.57 8.73
N ALA A 165 2.73 8.38 8.10
CA ALA A 165 3.12 9.12 6.89
C ALA A 165 4.14 10.22 7.26
N SER A 166 4.81 10.81 6.28
CA SER A 166 5.76 11.91 6.53
C SER A 166 5.18 13.26 6.05
N PRO A 167 5.48 14.40 6.71
CA PRO A 167 4.97 15.72 6.31
C PRO A 167 5.40 16.11 4.90
N GLN A 168 6.55 15.59 4.43
CA GLN A 168 7.03 15.76 3.06
C GLN A 168 6.35 14.80 2.06
N GLY A 169 5.20 14.21 2.41
CA GLY A 169 4.37 13.37 1.54
C GLY A 169 4.92 11.98 1.27
N ALA A 170 5.98 11.54 1.96
CA ALA A 170 6.67 10.31 1.62
C ALA A 170 7.08 9.51 2.86
N LEU A 171 6.52 8.31 2.98
CA LEU A 171 7.27 7.14 3.43
C LEU A 171 8.70 7.23 2.81
N SER A 172 9.74 6.91 3.60
CA SER A 172 11.16 7.08 3.29
C SER A 172 11.61 6.78 1.85
N ALA A 173 12.82 7.24 1.53
CA ALA A 173 13.55 7.23 0.25
C ALA A 173 12.98 6.33 -0.89
N PRO A 174 13.02 6.80 -2.16
CA PRO A 174 12.52 6.03 -3.29
C PRO A 174 13.08 4.60 -3.29
N SER A 175 12.23 3.61 -3.54
CA SER A 175 12.69 2.23 -3.67
C SER A 175 13.67 2.12 -4.83
N THR A 176 14.79 1.43 -4.64
CA THR A 176 15.82 1.21 -5.67
C THR A 176 15.32 0.44 -6.89
N ARG A 177 14.15 -0.21 -6.79
CA ARG A 177 13.50 -0.91 -7.91
C ARG A 177 12.72 0.03 -8.83
N GLY A 178 12.32 1.21 -8.35
CA GLY A 178 11.42 2.11 -9.07
C GLY A 178 10.13 1.41 -9.54
N CYS A 179 9.37 2.05 -10.43
CA CYS A 179 8.27 1.41 -11.16
C CYS A 179 8.74 0.80 -12.50
N ILE A 180 10.03 0.50 -12.65
CA ILE A 180 10.62 -0.08 -13.87
C ILE A 180 10.90 -1.56 -13.59
N TYR A 181 10.09 -2.47 -14.14
CA TYR A 181 10.39 -3.91 -14.09
C TYR A 181 11.08 -4.36 -15.38
N PRO A 182 12.22 -5.06 -15.31
CA PRO A 182 13.04 -5.42 -16.49
C PRO A 182 12.48 -6.59 -17.31
N PHE A 183 11.19 -6.90 -17.22
CA PHE A 183 10.58 -7.98 -17.99
C PHE A 183 9.30 -7.47 -18.67
N SER A 184 9.52 -6.79 -19.79
CA SER A 184 8.59 -6.70 -20.93
C SER A 184 8.87 -7.86 -21.88
#